data_AF-A0A3B8HW69-F1
#
_entry.id   AF-A0A3B8HW69-F1
#
_cell.length_a   1.000
_cell.length_b   1.000
_cell.length_c   1.000
_cell.angle_alpha   90.00
_cell.angle_beta   90.00
_cell.angle_gamma   90.00
#
_symmetry.space_group_name_H-M   'P 1'
#
loop_
_entity.id
_entity.type
_entity.pdbx_description
1 polymer ?
#
loop_
_entity_poly.entity_id
_entity_poly.type
_entity_poly.pdbx_seq_one_letter_code
_entity_poly.pdbx_strand_id
1 'polypeptide(L)'
;MDTKLKKSKPWTAWLSFFMAVNIIGLLFLSSLGIFLYSEGSFDLLKAPFQDYQESRAFKERTGLYFSDLLDLLANSDLQNTGYQQAIQKRLNNEGSNLIYLAVNENTGLMLQSDNEVPTLLTSYTNPLLPAGYNYCWYFDGEKVRVFENGKQVDTRRLDSGYHRIIPHINIYTDNPDELANSRIVLGVRDDLQANPYGHSLYYRDQLLLSAIGWVSIGL
;
A
#
# COMPACT_ATOMS: atom_id res chain seq x y z
N MET A 1 -41.27 -54.47 20.40
CA MET A 1 -40.11 -54.49 21.30
C MET A 1 -39.09 -53.53 20.73
N ASP A 2 -39.03 -52.33 21.30
CA ASP A 2 -38.13 -51.25 20.89
C ASP A 2 -36.71 -51.53 21.41
N THR A 3 -35.75 -51.73 20.51
CA THR A 3 -34.33 -51.74 20.86
C THR A 3 -33.58 -50.68 20.06
N LYS A 4 -33.33 -49.59 20.79
CA LYS A 4 -32.67 -48.33 20.47
C LYS A 4 -31.41 -48.44 19.60
N LEU A 5 -31.42 -47.64 18.54
CA LEU A 5 -30.27 -47.13 17.80
C LEU A 5 -29.20 -46.55 18.76
N LYS A 6 -28.00 -47.14 18.85
CA LYS A 6 -26.82 -46.51 19.49
C LYS A 6 -25.50 -47.19 19.06
N LYS A 7 -25.15 -47.12 17.77
CA LYS A 7 -23.80 -47.50 17.28
C LYS A 7 -23.34 -46.54 16.17
N SER A 8 -22.90 -45.35 16.55
CA SER A 8 -22.20 -44.39 15.68
C SER A 8 -21.28 -43.49 16.52
N LYS A 9 -20.31 -44.09 17.21
CA LYS A 9 -19.36 -43.34 18.06
C LYS A 9 -17.89 -43.43 17.59
N PRO A 10 -17.36 -44.61 17.20
CA PRO A 10 -15.95 -44.72 16.83
C PRO A 10 -15.65 -44.14 15.44
N TRP A 11 -16.51 -44.43 14.46
CA TRP A 11 -16.33 -43.97 13.07
C TRP A 11 -16.43 -42.45 12.95
N THR A 12 -17.40 -41.86 13.64
CA THR A 12 -17.60 -40.40 13.70
C THR A 12 -16.41 -39.72 14.36
N ALA A 13 -15.88 -40.27 15.46
CA ALA A 13 -14.69 -39.74 16.11
C ALA A 13 -13.44 -39.84 15.20
N TRP A 14 -13.28 -40.95 14.48
CA TRP A 14 -12.17 -41.12 13.53
C TRP A 14 -12.28 -40.14 12.34
N LEU A 15 -13.48 -39.99 11.77
CA LEU A 15 -13.71 -39.05 10.67
C LEU A 15 -13.48 -37.60 11.13
N SER A 16 -13.96 -37.22 12.31
CA SER A 16 -13.71 -35.89 12.89
C SER A 16 -12.22 -35.64 13.14
N PHE A 17 -11.49 -36.64 13.67
CA PHE A 17 -10.05 -36.54 13.86
C PHE A 17 -9.31 -36.39 12.52
N PHE A 18 -9.65 -37.22 11.53
CA PHE A 18 -9.03 -37.16 10.21
C PHE A 18 -9.30 -35.81 9.54
N MET A 19 -10.54 -35.32 9.58
CA MET A 19 -10.89 -34.00 9.05
C MET A 19 -10.13 -32.88 9.79
N ALA A 20 -10.05 -32.92 11.12
CA ALA A 20 -9.33 -31.93 11.90
C ALA A 20 -7.83 -31.88 11.54
N VAL A 21 -7.17 -33.04 11.41
CA VAL A 21 -5.76 -33.12 11.03
C VAL A 21 -5.52 -32.58 9.62
N ASN A 22 -6.42 -32.88 8.67
CA ASN A 22 -6.29 -32.36 7.31
C ASN A 22 -6.52 -30.85 7.24
N ILE A 23 -7.48 -30.32 8.01
CA ILE A 23 -7.73 -28.87 8.09
C ILE A 23 -6.52 -28.17 8.71
N ILE A 24 -6.01 -28.66 9.84
CA ILE A 24 -4.82 -28.09 10.51
C ILE A 24 -3.61 -28.18 9.57
N GLY A 25 -3.40 -29.32 8.89
CA GLY A 25 -2.31 -29.50 7.94
C GLY A 25 -2.39 -28.53 6.77
N LEU A 26 -3.59 -28.32 6.21
CA LEU A 26 -3.81 -27.35 5.14
C LEU A 26 -3.52 -25.93 5.61
N LEU A 27 -4.07 -25.51 6.75
CA LEU A 27 -3.84 -24.18 7.33
C LEU A 27 -2.35 -23.95 7.61
N PHE A 28 -1.65 -24.94 8.16
CA PHE A 28 -0.22 -24.88 8.41
C PHE A 28 0.56 -24.71 7.11
N LEU A 29 0.31 -25.54 6.09
CA LEU A 29 1.00 -25.44 4.81
C LEU A 29 0.71 -24.12 4.07
N SER A 30 -0.52 -23.63 4.14
CA SER A 30 -0.88 -22.32 3.58
C SER A 30 -0.16 -21.17 4.29
N SER A 31 -0.15 -21.16 5.62
CA SER A 31 0.55 -20.15 6.41
C SER A 31 2.06 -20.18 6.18
N LEU A 32 2.65 -21.38 6.09
CA LEU A 32 4.07 -21.58 5.79
C LEU A 32 4.40 -21.12 4.37
N GLY A 33 3.53 -21.39 3.39
CA GLY A 33 3.70 -20.91 2.01
C GLY A 33 3.71 -19.38 1.93
N ILE A 34 2.78 -18.70 2.62
CA ILE A 34 2.75 -17.24 2.70
C ILE A 34 4.00 -16.71 3.39
N PHE A 35 4.42 -17.32 4.50
CA PHE A 35 5.63 -16.94 5.22
C PHE A 35 6.88 -17.06 4.34
N LEU A 36 7.06 -18.17 3.61
CA LEU A 36 8.19 -18.36 2.71
C LEU A 36 8.17 -17.36 1.54
N TYR A 37 7.00 -17.08 0.96
CA TYR A 37 6.84 -16.08 -0.10
C TYR A 37 7.16 -14.66 0.37
N SER A 38 6.81 -14.34 1.62
CA SER A 38 7.07 -13.03 2.25
C SER A 38 8.52 -12.83 2.73
N GLU A 39 9.45 -13.67 2.30
CA GLU A 39 10.84 -13.71 2.78
C GLU A 39 10.97 -13.84 4.31
N GLY A 40 10.00 -14.54 4.93
CA GLY A 40 9.95 -14.73 6.37
C GLY A 40 9.34 -13.57 7.17
N SER A 41 8.58 -12.67 6.53
CA SER A 41 7.82 -11.63 7.23
C SER A 41 6.43 -12.10 7.66
N PHE A 42 6.03 -11.77 8.89
CA PHE A 42 4.65 -11.99 9.33
C PHE A 42 3.65 -10.95 8.81
N ASP A 43 4.11 -9.93 8.07
CA ASP A 43 3.27 -8.81 7.64
C ASP A 43 2.08 -9.27 6.78
N LEU A 44 2.29 -10.21 5.85
CA LEU A 44 1.23 -10.71 4.97
C LEU A 44 0.19 -11.56 5.74
N LEU A 45 0.61 -12.24 6.80
CA LEU A 45 -0.28 -13.05 7.64
C LEU A 45 -1.14 -12.16 8.55
N LYS A 46 -0.61 -11.02 8.98
CA LYS A 46 -1.33 -10.05 9.83
C LYS A 46 -2.24 -9.13 9.03
N ALA A 47 -1.95 -8.89 7.76
CA ALA A 47 -2.66 -7.92 6.91
C ALA A 47 -4.20 -8.02 6.95
N PRO A 48 -4.83 -9.20 7.01
CA PRO A 48 -6.30 -9.30 7.08
C PRO A 48 -6.91 -8.92 8.44
N PHE A 49 -6.10 -8.85 9.50
CA PHE A 49 -6.53 -8.67 10.89
C PHE A 49 -6.14 -7.31 11.48
N GLN A 50 -5.59 -6.42 10.67
CA GLN A 50 -5.14 -5.09 11.08
C GLN A 50 -5.77 -4.03 10.17
N ASP A 51 -5.67 -2.77 10.58
CA ASP A 51 -6.13 -1.67 9.74
C ASP A 51 -5.34 -1.65 8.43
N TYR A 52 -6.05 -1.46 7.32
CA TYR A 52 -5.44 -1.57 5.99
C TYR A 52 -4.27 -0.59 5.82
N GLN A 53 -4.34 0.61 6.38
CA GLN A 53 -3.27 1.60 6.33
C GLN A 53 -1.98 1.14 7.06
N GLU A 54 -2.10 0.26 8.05
CA GLU A 54 -0.94 -0.33 8.73
C GLU A 54 -0.33 -1.49 7.94
N SER A 55 -1.03 -1.98 6.91
CA SER A 55 -0.57 -3.09 6.09
C SER A 55 0.58 -2.76 5.16
N ARG A 56 1.43 -3.76 4.96
CA ARG A 56 2.49 -3.73 3.95
C ARG A 56 1.91 -3.48 2.55
N ALA A 57 0.74 -4.06 2.24
CA ALA A 57 0.07 -3.86 0.95
C ALA A 57 -0.27 -2.38 0.68
N PHE A 58 -0.73 -1.65 1.70
CA PHE A 58 -0.97 -0.20 1.60
C PHE A 58 0.32 0.58 1.36
N LYS A 59 1.37 0.27 2.13
CA LYS A 59 2.68 0.92 2.01
C LYS A 59 3.33 0.64 0.65
N GLU A 60 3.29 -0.60 0.17
CA GLU A 60 3.79 -1.00 -1.16
C GLU A 60 3.03 -0.29 -2.28
N ARG A 61 1.71 -0.19 -2.20
CA ARG A 61 0.93 0.58 -3.18
C ARG A 61 1.34 2.03 -3.23
N THR A 62 1.50 2.66 -2.06
CA THR A 62 1.96 4.05 -1.98
C THR A 62 3.35 4.18 -2.60
N GLY A 63 4.26 3.27 -2.26
CA GLY A 63 5.62 3.24 -2.79
C GLY A 63 5.65 3.09 -4.31
N LEU A 64 4.78 2.26 -4.89
CA LEU A 64 4.67 2.11 -6.34
C LEU A 64 4.23 3.41 -7.03
N TYR A 65 3.16 4.05 -6.54
CA TYR A 65 2.71 5.34 -7.11
C TYR A 65 3.74 6.44 -6.95
N PHE A 66 4.43 6.46 -5.81
CA PHE A 66 5.50 7.41 -5.57
C PHE A 66 6.70 7.19 -6.49
N SER A 67 7.05 5.92 -6.73
CA SER A 67 8.13 5.53 -7.64
C SER A 67 7.80 5.87 -9.09
N ASP A 68 6.56 5.64 -9.52
CA ASP A 68 6.06 6.04 -10.85
C ASP A 68 6.22 7.56 -11.05
N LEU A 69 5.88 8.37 -10.04
CA LEU A 69 6.05 9.82 -10.07
C LEU A 69 7.53 10.23 -10.09
N LEU A 70 8.37 9.59 -9.28
CA LEU A 70 9.80 9.88 -9.21
C LEU A 70 10.50 9.57 -10.54
N ASP A 71 10.11 8.49 -11.20
CA ASP A 71 10.62 8.10 -12.51
C ASP A 71 10.28 9.15 -13.59
N LEU A 72 9.05 9.68 -13.58
CA LEU A 72 8.65 10.78 -14.47
C LEU A 72 9.42 12.08 -14.23
N LEU A 73 9.76 12.37 -12.96
CA LEU A 73 10.54 13.57 -12.63
C LEU A 73 12.01 13.42 -12.97
N ALA A 74 12.58 12.21 -12.85
CA ALA A 74 13.98 11.94 -13.18
C ALA A 74 14.22 11.85 -14.70
N ASN A 75 13.30 11.23 -15.43
CA ASN A 75 13.49 10.91 -16.84
C ASN A 75 12.60 11.80 -17.73
N SER A 76 13.18 12.87 -18.29
CA SER A 76 12.47 13.77 -19.20
C SER A 76 11.93 13.09 -20.45
N ASP A 77 12.57 12.01 -20.90
CA ASP A 77 12.15 11.23 -22.07
C ASP A 77 10.81 10.52 -21.87
N LEU A 78 10.41 10.30 -20.62
CA LEU A 78 9.11 9.70 -20.27
C LEU A 78 7.98 10.74 -20.26
N GLN A 79 8.32 12.03 -20.24
CA GLN A 79 7.36 13.13 -20.22
C GLN A 79 6.69 13.28 -21.59
N ASN A 80 5.40 13.65 -21.59
CA ASN A 80 4.55 13.77 -22.78
C ASN A 80 4.40 12.47 -23.60
N THR A 81 4.73 11.31 -23.01
CA THR A 81 4.56 10.00 -23.64
C THR A 81 3.31 9.27 -23.14
N GLY A 82 3.00 8.13 -23.76
CA GLY A 82 1.96 7.21 -23.26
C GLY A 82 2.24 6.70 -21.83
N TYR A 83 3.51 6.71 -21.38
CA TYR A 83 3.86 6.33 -20.01
C TYR A 83 3.32 7.33 -18.99
N GLN A 84 3.54 8.63 -19.21
CA GLN A 84 2.95 9.69 -18.37
C GLN A 84 1.42 9.59 -18.33
N GLN A 85 0.77 9.37 -19.48
CA GLN A 85 -0.69 9.21 -19.55
C GLN A 85 -1.17 7.99 -18.76
N ALA A 86 -0.44 6.88 -18.82
CA ALA A 86 -0.77 5.66 -18.08
C ALA A 86 -0.66 5.87 -16.56
N ILE A 87 0.38 6.56 -16.09
CA ILE A 87 0.56 6.90 -14.68
C ILE A 87 -0.55 7.85 -14.22
N GLN A 88 -0.78 8.96 -14.93
CA GLN A 88 -1.86 9.90 -14.57
C GLN A 88 -3.22 9.20 -14.51
N LYS A 89 -3.54 8.35 -15.50
CA LYS A 89 -4.79 7.57 -15.48
C LYS A 89 -4.87 6.65 -14.26
N ARG A 90 -3.76 5.99 -13.89
CA ARG A 90 -3.70 5.11 -12.72
C ARG A 90 -3.92 5.90 -11.43
N LEU A 91 -3.27 7.04 -11.26
CA LEU A 91 -3.43 7.90 -10.08
C LEU A 91 -4.84 8.49 -10.00
N ASN A 92 -5.38 8.97 -11.12
CA ASN A 92 -6.72 9.58 -11.17
C ASN A 92 -7.82 8.53 -10.93
N ASN A 93 -7.57 7.24 -11.23
CA ASN A 93 -8.49 6.16 -10.88
C ASN A 93 -8.68 5.98 -9.36
N GLU A 94 -7.76 6.45 -8.52
CA GLU A 94 -7.95 6.45 -7.07
C GLU A 94 -8.98 7.49 -6.60
N GLY A 95 -9.28 8.50 -7.43
CA GLY A 95 -10.25 9.55 -7.09
C GLY A 95 -9.83 10.34 -5.86
N SER A 96 -10.75 10.54 -4.91
CA SER A 96 -10.47 11.29 -3.67
C SER A 96 -9.66 10.50 -2.63
N ASN A 97 -9.28 9.25 -2.90
CA ASN A 97 -8.41 8.51 -1.98
C ASN A 97 -6.95 8.92 -2.09
N LEU A 98 -6.55 9.56 -3.20
CA LEU A 98 -5.18 9.93 -3.48
C LEU A 98 -5.12 11.38 -3.96
N ILE A 99 -4.30 12.18 -3.30
CA ILE A 99 -3.94 13.52 -3.75
C ILE A 99 -2.45 13.56 -4.00
N TYR A 100 -2.04 14.28 -5.04
CA TYR A 100 -0.63 14.38 -5.36
C TYR A 100 -0.27 15.69 -6.01
N LEU A 101 0.98 16.08 -5.83
CA LEU A 101 1.64 17.17 -6.52
C LEU A 101 3.08 16.74 -6.78
N ALA A 102 3.47 16.64 -8.04
CA ALA A 102 4.82 16.33 -8.47
C ALA A 102 5.30 17.43 -9.42
N VAL A 103 6.38 18.09 -9.05
CA VAL A 103 6.94 19.24 -9.78
C VAL A 103 8.42 19.00 -9.99
N ASN A 104 8.93 19.27 -11.18
CA ASN A 104 10.36 19.41 -11.46
C ASN A 104 10.57 20.77 -12.13
N GLU A 105 11.18 21.71 -11.41
CA GLU A 105 11.42 23.06 -11.94
C GLU A 105 12.49 23.09 -13.04
N ASN A 106 13.39 22.11 -13.09
CA ASN A 106 14.41 22.00 -14.12
C ASN A 106 13.80 21.63 -15.49
N THR A 107 12.83 20.72 -15.50
CA THR A 107 12.16 20.27 -16.74
C THR A 107 10.85 21.04 -17.01
N GLY A 108 10.34 21.78 -16.04
CA GLY A 108 9.03 22.44 -16.10
C GLY A 108 7.85 21.47 -15.97
N LEU A 109 8.08 20.22 -15.54
CA LEU A 109 7.01 19.25 -15.35
C LEU A 109 6.21 19.61 -14.10
N MET A 110 4.89 19.65 -14.22
CA MET A 110 3.96 19.80 -13.10
C MET A 110 2.78 18.84 -13.29
N LEU A 111 2.65 17.89 -12.36
CA LEU A 111 1.58 16.91 -12.29
C LEU A 111 0.84 17.08 -10.97
N GLN A 112 -0.48 17.08 -11.03
CA GLN A 112 -1.31 17.22 -9.84
C GLN A 112 -2.59 16.40 -9.97
N SER A 113 -3.17 16.02 -8.84
CA SER A 113 -4.51 15.42 -8.82
C SER A 113 -5.57 16.40 -9.32
N ASP A 114 -6.59 15.86 -10.00
CA ASP A 114 -7.76 16.64 -10.45
C ASP A 114 -8.65 17.14 -9.28
N ASN A 115 -8.45 16.57 -8.09
CA ASN A 115 -9.17 16.89 -6.86
C ASN A 115 -8.44 17.98 -6.06
N GLU A 116 -8.52 17.94 -4.73
CA GLU A 116 -7.74 18.81 -3.85
C GLU A 116 -6.24 18.64 -4.12
N VAL A 117 -5.52 19.77 -4.16
CA VAL A 117 -4.09 19.80 -4.44
C VAL A 117 -3.34 20.07 -3.13
N PRO A 118 -2.36 19.23 -2.75
CA PRO A 118 -1.52 19.49 -1.60
C PRO A 118 -0.80 20.82 -1.73
N THR A 119 -0.70 21.59 -0.64
CA THR A 119 0.07 22.86 -0.66
C THR A 119 1.50 22.59 -0.20
N LEU A 120 2.47 22.94 -1.04
CA LEU A 120 3.88 22.98 -0.66
C LEU A 120 4.14 24.22 0.21
N LEU A 121 4.44 24.02 1.49
CA LEU A 121 4.94 25.11 2.32
C LEU A 121 6.37 25.47 1.89
N THR A 122 6.65 26.77 1.81
CA THR A 122 7.96 27.34 1.44
C THR A 122 9.11 26.90 2.34
N SER A 123 8.84 26.27 3.49
CA SER A 123 9.88 25.76 4.39
C SER A 123 10.43 24.38 3.99
N TYR A 124 9.90 23.72 2.94
CA TYR A 124 10.34 22.43 2.40
C TYR A 124 10.51 21.29 3.42
N THR A 125 9.99 21.44 4.64
CA THR A 125 10.25 20.56 5.77
C THR A 125 9.05 19.71 6.15
N ASN A 126 7.84 20.23 5.94
CA ASN A 126 6.59 19.51 6.21
C ASN A 126 5.53 19.88 5.15
N PRO A 127 4.99 18.92 4.38
CA PRO A 127 3.86 19.20 3.49
C PRO A 127 2.61 19.51 4.31
N LEU A 128 1.80 20.47 3.87
CA LEU A 128 0.49 20.74 4.47
C LEU A 128 -0.58 20.03 3.65
N LEU A 129 -1.15 18.99 4.25
CA LEU A 129 -2.21 18.21 3.64
C LEU A 129 -3.59 18.81 3.96
N PRO A 130 -4.57 18.68 3.05
CA PRO A 130 -5.97 18.99 3.34
C PRO A 130 -6.53 18.15 4.49
N ALA A 131 -7.67 18.59 5.03
CA ALA A 131 -8.38 17.82 6.06
C ALA A 131 -8.79 16.44 5.53
N GLY A 132 -8.59 15.39 6.34
CA GLY A 132 -8.88 14.00 5.95
C GLY A 132 -7.69 13.25 5.35
N TYR A 133 -6.51 13.85 5.29
CA TYR A 133 -5.27 13.21 4.85
C TYR A 133 -4.21 13.34 5.94
N ASN A 134 -4.01 12.28 6.70
CA ASN A 134 -2.97 12.22 7.75
C ASN A 134 -1.74 11.40 7.34
N TYR A 135 -1.78 10.76 6.18
CA TYR A 135 -0.70 9.95 5.64
C TYR A 135 -0.09 10.59 4.39
N CYS A 136 1.23 10.76 4.37
CA CYS A 136 1.96 11.42 3.29
C CYS A 136 3.29 10.76 2.97
N TRP A 137 3.62 10.67 1.68
CA TRP A 137 4.99 10.55 1.21
C TRP A 137 5.44 11.88 0.59
N TYR A 138 6.66 12.28 0.90
CA TYR A 138 7.22 13.56 0.50
C TYR A 138 8.65 13.41 -0.02
N PHE A 139 8.93 13.98 -1.18
CA PHE A 139 10.28 14.15 -1.72
C PHE A 139 10.63 15.65 -1.73
N ASP A 140 11.77 15.97 -1.12
CA ASP A 140 12.27 17.34 -0.98
C ASP A 140 13.38 17.69 -1.98
N GLY A 141 13.63 16.84 -2.96
CA GLY A 141 14.73 16.97 -3.92
C GLY A 141 16.01 16.21 -3.55
N GLU A 142 16.12 15.74 -2.30
CA GLU A 142 17.28 14.99 -1.82
C GLU A 142 16.88 13.60 -1.29
N LYS A 143 15.79 13.53 -0.51
CA LYS A 143 15.37 12.32 0.19
C LYS A 143 13.86 12.18 0.31
N VAL A 144 13.43 10.93 0.40
CA VAL A 144 12.05 10.57 0.67
C VAL A 144 11.79 10.57 2.18
N ARG A 145 10.69 11.20 2.59
CA ARG A 145 10.19 11.23 3.97
C ARG A 145 8.75 10.74 3.97
N VAL A 146 8.38 10.01 5.02
CA VAL A 146 7.01 9.53 5.23
C VAL A 146 6.48 10.15 6.51
N PHE A 147 5.23 10.62 6.44
CA PHE A 147 4.51 11.20 7.55
C PHE A 147 3.24 10.41 7.83
N GLU A 148 3.03 10.08 9.10
CA GLU A 148 1.82 9.45 9.63
C GLU A 148 1.30 10.30 10.78
N ASN A 149 0.02 10.69 10.74
CA ASN A 149 -0.62 11.51 11.77
C ASN A 149 0.17 12.79 12.08
N GLY A 150 0.70 13.44 11.04
CA GLY A 150 1.48 14.67 11.13
C GLY A 150 2.90 14.50 11.70
N LYS A 151 3.35 13.26 11.95
CA LYS A 151 4.69 12.96 12.46
C LYS A 151 5.51 12.22 11.43
N GLN A 152 6.78 12.61 11.29
CA GLN A 152 7.71 11.87 10.44
C GLN A 152 8.00 10.49 11.04
N VAL A 153 7.89 9.46 10.21
CA VAL A 153 8.16 8.07 10.58
C VAL A 153 9.65 7.75 10.34
N ASP A 154 10.25 6.95 11.23
CA ASP A 154 11.56 6.37 10.98
C ASP A 154 11.43 5.16 10.04
N THR A 155 11.61 5.42 8.74
CA THR A 155 11.50 4.42 7.68
C THR A 155 12.71 3.47 7.58
N ARG A 156 13.81 3.78 8.27
CA ARG A 156 15.03 2.94 8.26
C ARG A 156 14.93 1.76 9.21
N ARG A 157 14.05 1.84 10.20
CA ARG A 157 13.81 0.76 11.16
C ARG A 157 13.26 -0.48 10.44
N LEU A 158 13.81 -1.67 10.74
CA LEU A 158 13.46 -2.92 10.05
C LEU A 158 11.98 -3.32 10.24
N ASP A 159 11.39 -2.99 11.38
CA ASP A 159 10.00 -3.24 11.76
C ASP A 159 9.06 -2.06 11.43
N SER A 160 9.53 -1.03 10.73
CA SER A 160 8.70 0.12 10.34
C SER A 160 7.62 -0.23 9.30
N GLY A 161 7.77 -1.38 8.64
CA GLY A 161 6.98 -1.77 7.48
C GLY A 161 7.32 -1.01 6.19
N TYR A 162 8.31 -0.11 6.22
CA TYR A 162 8.82 0.63 5.05
C TYR A 162 10.12 0.05 4.48
N HIS A 163 10.73 -0.89 5.19
CA HIS A 163 11.98 -1.51 4.77
C HIS A 163 11.82 -2.13 3.37
N ARG A 164 12.69 -1.73 2.44
CA ARG A 164 12.69 -2.10 1.00
C ARG A 164 11.51 -1.58 0.17
N ILE A 165 10.66 -0.71 0.72
CA ILE A 165 9.60 -0.03 -0.03
C ILE A 165 10.03 1.38 -0.44
N ILE A 166 10.79 2.07 0.42
CA ILE A 166 11.31 3.40 0.10
C ILE A 166 12.24 3.30 -1.12
N PRO A 167 11.97 4.04 -2.21
CA PRO A 167 12.81 4.01 -3.39
C PRO A 167 14.19 4.59 -3.07
N HIS A 168 15.23 3.97 -3.61
CA HIS A 168 16.57 4.51 -3.53
C HIS A 168 16.77 5.49 -4.68
N ILE A 169 17.08 6.76 -4.37
CA ILE A 169 17.13 7.84 -5.37
C ILE A 169 18.17 7.56 -6.47
N ASN A 170 19.28 6.89 -6.12
CA ASN A 170 20.34 6.51 -7.04
C ASN A 170 19.92 5.48 -8.12
N ILE A 171 18.72 4.90 -8.04
CA ILE A 171 18.17 4.05 -9.10
C ILE A 171 17.65 4.90 -10.26
N TYR A 172 17.27 6.15 -10.00
CA TYR A 172 16.59 7.03 -10.95
C TYR A 172 17.52 8.03 -11.62
N THR A 173 18.60 8.42 -10.94
CA THR A 173 19.63 9.28 -11.51
C THR A 173 20.98 9.00 -10.88
N ASP A 174 22.03 9.04 -11.69
CA ASP A 174 23.43 9.02 -11.23
C ASP A 174 23.86 10.39 -10.67
N ASN A 175 23.11 11.45 -10.98
CA ASN A 175 23.40 12.82 -10.57
C ASN A 175 22.27 13.39 -9.70
N PRO A 176 22.42 13.42 -8.37
CA PRO A 176 21.41 13.93 -7.44
C PRO A 176 20.96 15.36 -7.73
N ASP A 177 21.82 16.18 -8.34
CA ASP A 177 21.52 17.58 -8.68
C ASP A 177 20.38 17.72 -9.70
N GLU A 178 20.11 16.68 -10.51
CA GLU A 178 19.00 16.67 -11.47
C GLU A 178 17.63 16.71 -10.78
N LEU A 179 17.55 16.16 -9.56
CA LEU A 179 16.35 16.11 -8.74
C LEU A 179 16.31 17.17 -7.65
N ALA A 180 17.36 18.00 -7.49
CA ALA A 180 17.44 19.00 -6.42
C ALA A 180 16.26 20.01 -6.44
N ASN A 181 15.72 20.30 -7.64
CA ASN A 181 14.56 21.17 -7.85
C ASN A 181 13.26 20.40 -8.11
N SER A 182 13.23 19.11 -7.73
CA SER A 182 12.06 18.25 -7.83
C SER A 182 11.37 18.08 -6.48
N ARG A 183 10.05 18.13 -6.46
CA ARG A 183 9.22 17.94 -5.27
C ARG A 183 8.09 16.98 -5.57
N ILE A 184 7.83 16.05 -4.66
CA ILE A 184 6.65 15.16 -4.71
C ILE A 184 5.95 15.25 -3.37
N VAL A 185 4.64 15.46 -3.38
CA VAL A 185 3.74 15.23 -2.25
C VAL A 185 2.72 14.21 -2.72
N LEU A 186 2.55 13.12 -1.97
CA LEU A 186 1.57 12.08 -2.22
C LEU A 186 0.82 11.81 -0.92
N GLY A 187 -0.40 12.31 -0.82
CA GLY A 187 -1.28 12.15 0.33
C GLY A 187 -2.33 11.08 0.07
N VAL A 188 -2.58 10.22 1.07
CA VAL A 188 -3.65 9.20 1.00
C VAL A 188 -4.70 9.52 2.05
N ARG A 189 -5.97 9.41 1.66
CA ARG A 189 -7.09 9.75 2.53
C ARG A 189 -7.24 8.75 3.67
N ASP A 190 -7.65 9.26 4.83
CA ASP A 190 -7.89 8.47 6.03
C ASP A 190 -9.07 7.50 5.86
N ASP A 191 -10.18 8.02 5.33
CA ASP A 191 -11.39 7.25 5.04
C ASP A 191 -11.44 6.87 3.55
N LEU A 192 -10.93 5.69 3.20
CA LEU A 192 -10.99 5.22 1.82
C LEU A 192 -12.45 5.01 1.37
N GLN A 193 -12.82 5.54 0.20
CA GLN A 193 -14.16 5.40 -0.36
C GLN A 193 -14.12 4.86 -1.79
N ALA A 194 -15.24 4.34 -2.27
CA ALA A 194 -15.37 3.96 -3.65
C ALA A 194 -15.20 5.18 -4.58
N ASN A 195 -14.51 4.99 -5.70
CA ASN A 195 -14.47 5.98 -6.78
C ASN A 195 -15.58 5.65 -7.80
N PRO A 196 -16.64 6.47 -7.94
CA PRO A 196 -17.72 6.20 -8.89
C PRO A 196 -17.29 6.35 -10.37
N TYR A 197 -16.17 7.05 -10.63
CA TYR A 197 -15.68 7.34 -11.98
C TYR A 197 -14.39 6.58 -12.34
N GLY A 198 -13.98 5.62 -11.51
CA GLY A 198 -12.74 4.90 -11.70
C GLY A 198 -12.64 3.65 -10.84
N HIS A 199 -11.43 3.13 -10.69
CA HIS A 199 -11.15 1.95 -9.88
C HIS A 199 -10.10 2.28 -8.84
N SER A 200 -10.55 2.63 -7.62
CA SER A 200 -9.62 2.79 -6.51
C SER A 200 -9.12 1.43 -6.07
N LEU A 201 -7.83 1.21 -6.27
CA LEU A 201 -7.16 0.03 -5.79
C LEU A 201 -7.10 0.07 -4.27
N TYR A 202 -6.83 1.23 -3.64
CA TYR A 202 -6.82 1.35 -2.17
C TYR A 202 -8.12 0.84 -1.54
N TYR A 203 -9.26 1.33 -2.03
CA TYR A 203 -10.58 0.91 -1.54
C TYR A 203 -10.83 -0.59 -1.78
N ARG A 204 -10.45 -1.09 -2.96
CA ARG A 204 -10.62 -2.52 -3.30
C ARG A 204 -9.81 -3.44 -2.39
N ASP A 205 -8.56 -3.08 -2.12
CA ASP A 205 -7.68 -3.88 -1.27
C ASP A 205 -8.14 -3.86 0.19
N GLN A 206 -8.64 -2.73 0.68
CA GLN A 206 -9.26 -2.65 2.00
C GLN A 206 -10.42 -3.63 2.14
N LEU A 207 -11.34 -3.65 1.15
CA LEU A 207 -12.45 -4.60 1.13
C LEU A 207 -11.98 -6.06 1.05
N LEU A 208 -10.99 -6.34 0.20
CA LEU A 208 -10.45 -7.69 0.02
C LEU A 208 -9.81 -8.20 1.31
N LEU A 209 -8.95 -7.42 1.95
CA LEU A 209 -8.29 -7.81 3.19
C LEU A 209 -9.28 -7.97 4.34
N SER A 210 -10.27 -7.07 4.43
CA SER A 210 -11.36 -7.21 5.40
C SER A 210 -12.15 -8.51 5.18
N ALA A 211 -12.50 -8.83 3.93
CA ALA A 211 -13.22 -10.05 3.60
C ALA A 211 -12.40 -11.32 3.93
N ILE A 212 -11.09 -11.31 3.65
CA ILE A 212 -10.18 -12.40 4.03
C ILE A 212 -10.18 -12.57 5.56
N GLY A 213 -10.06 -11.48 6.32
CA GLY A 213 -10.08 -11.51 7.78
C GLY A 213 -11.37 -12.12 8.33
N TRP A 214 -12.53 -11.73 7.79
CA TRP A 214 -13.82 -12.31 8.17
C TRP A 214 -13.91 -13.81 7.87
N VAL A 215 -13.47 -14.24 6.69
CA VAL A 215 -13.46 -15.66 6.33
C VAL A 215 -12.54 -16.45 7.25
N SER A 216 -11.37 -15.90 7.60
CA SER A 216 -10.43 -16.55 8.51
C SER A 216 -10.90 -16.64 9.95
N ILE A 217 -11.75 -15.71 10.43
CA ILE A 217 -12.37 -15.76 11.77
C ILE A 217 -13.57 -16.72 11.79
N GLY A 218 -14.32 -16.79 10.70
CA GLY A 218 -15.51 -17.65 10.59
C GLY A 218 -15.23 -19.13 10.32
N LEU A 219 -14.00 -19.47 9.91
CA LEU A 219 -13.47 -20.83 9.73
C LEU A 219 -12.87 -21.38 11.04
#